data_AF-A0A838NN37-F1
#
_entry.id   AF-A0A838NN37-F1
#
_cell.length_a   1.000
_cell.length_b   1.000
_cell.length_c   1.000
_cell.angle_alpha   90.00
_cell.angle_beta   90.00
_cell.angle_gamma   90.00
#
_symmetry.space_group_name_H-M   'P 1'
#
loop_
_entity.id
_entity.type
_entity.pdbx_description
1 polymer ?
#
loop_
_entity_poly.entity_id
_entity_poly.type
_entity_poly.pdbx_seq_one_letter_code
_entity_poly.pdbx_strand_id
1 'polypeptide(L)'
;MRLEDPAGEPLDKEVPLPAVVEQPSESLPPRRAHLVTVVTRGLIDADGAEAGATLRERYWNPHDQRWSEADFDSLEALRSRHIEEGGWELLQEQTLDAPLAVELIFKAHRVDFTRPSREQILRDIGMTPDDVSDLLGQVDREQEGA
;
A
#
# COMPACT_ATOMS: atom_id res chain seq x y z
N MET A 1 2.03 -60.60 66.59
CA MET A 1 2.88 -59.61 67.29
C MET A 1 3.93 -59.16 66.27
N ARG A 2 3.95 -57.85 65.97
CA ARG A 2 4.88 -57.09 65.09
C ARG A 2 5.06 -57.55 63.62
N LEU A 3 4.41 -56.80 62.73
CA LEU A 3 4.88 -56.52 61.37
C LEU A 3 6.05 -55.53 61.47
N GLU A 4 7.17 -55.86 60.83
CA GLU A 4 8.24 -54.92 60.48
C GLU A 4 8.66 -55.24 59.02
N ASP A 5 8.15 -54.43 58.09
CA ASP A 5 8.79 -54.08 56.80
C ASP A 5 9.90 -53.03 57.11
N PRO A 6 10.89 -52.68 56.23
CA PRO A 6 10.87 -52.81 54.76
C PRO A 6 12.25 -53.11 54.09
N ALA A 7 12.24 -53.65 52.87
CA ALA A 7 13.36 -53.48 51.93
C ALA A 7 12.84 -53.38 50.50
N GLY A 8 12.09 -52.31 50.23
CA GLY A 8 11.80 -51.89 48.86
C GLY A 8 12.87 -50.89 48.43
N GLU A 9 13.73 -51.30 47.49
CA GLU A 9 14.58 -50.38 46.73
C GLU A 9 13.73 -49.25 46.11
N PRO A 10 14.24 -48.01 46.05
CA PRO A 10 13.55 -46.97 45.30
C PRO A 10 13.64 -47.30 43.81
N LEU A 11 12.49 -47.59 43.19
CA LEU A 11 12.36 -47.57 41.75
C LEU A 11 12.47 -46.11 41.29
N ASP A 12 13.69 -45.68 40.96
CA ASP A 12 13.93 -44.54 40.08
C ASP A 12 13.30 -44.87 38.72
N LYS A 13 12.00 -44.58 38.58
CA LYS A 13 11.35 -44.50 37.29
C LYS A 13 11.65 -43.12 36.73
N GLU A 14 12.75 -43.01 36.00
CA GLU A 14 12.93 -41.93 35.03
C GLU A 14 11.71 -41.93 34.10
N VAL A 15 10.84 -40.94 34.28
CA VAL A 15 9.78 -40.65 33.32
C VAL A 15 10.45 -39.85 32.21
N PRO A 16 10.52 -40.34 30.96
CA PRO A 16 11.07 -39.53 29.89
C PRO A 16 10.15 -38.33 29.69
N LEU A 17 10.68 -37.13 29.93
CA LEU A 17 10.00 -35.89 29.55
C LEU A 17 9.76 -35.95 28.03
N PRO A 18 8.54 -35.62 27.55
CA PRO A 18 8.29 -35.58 26.12
C PRO A 18 9.29 -34.63 25.48
N ALA A 19 9.99 -35.10 24.45
CA ALA A 19 10.87 -34.26 23.65
C ALA A 19 10.07 -33.02 23.22
N VAL A 20 10.54 -31.84 23.63
CA VAL A 20 10.04 -30.58 23.09
C VAL A 20 10.43 -30.59 21.64
N VAL A 21 9.50 -31.01 20.78
CA VAL A 21 9.62 -30.82 19.34
C VAL A 21 9.62 -29.31 19.16
N GLU A 22 10.76 -28.73 18.74
CA GLU A 22 10.80 -27.35 18.28
C GLU A 22 9.70 -27.23 17.23
N GLN A 23 8.64 -26.47 17.57
CA GLN A 23 7.63 -26.15 16.58
C GLN A 23 8.37 -25.48 15.42
N PRO A 24 8.12 -25.87 14.16
CA PRO A 24 8.64 -25.11 13.04
C PRO A 24 8.19 -23.68 13.28
N SER A 25 9.15 -22.77 13.43
CA SER A 25 8.87 -21.34 13.51
C SER A 25 7.92 -21.03 12.38
N GLU A 26 6.67 -20.64 12.69
CA GLU A 26 5.75 -20.15 11.68
C GLU A 26 6.48 -19.01 10.98
N SER A 27 7.01 -19.30 9.79
CA SER A 27 7.52 -18.27 8.93
C SER A 27 6.32 -17.40 8.63
N LEU A 28 6.34 -16.17 9.18
CA LEU A 28 5.34 -15.18 8.83
C LEU A 28 5.20 -15.22 7.31
N PRO A 29 3.98 -15.43 6.77
CA PRO A 29 3.81 -15.52 5.33
C PRO A 29 4.47 -14.29 4.72
N PRO A 30 5.23 -14.45 3.61
CA PRO A 30 5.89 -13.33 2.97
C PRO A 30 4.86 -12.22 2.77
N ARG A 31 5.18 -11.01 3.24
CA ARG A 31 4.28 -9.86 3.14
C ARG A 31 3.74 -9.79 1.72
N ARG A 32 2.42 -9.91 1.55
CA ARG A 32 1.79 -9.86 0.22
C ARG A 32 2.20 -8.53 -0.43
N ALA A 33 2.77 -8.60 -1.62
CA ALA A 33 3.10 -7.41 -2.39
C ALA A 33 1.81 -6.63 -2.66
N HIS A 34 1.86 -5.31 -2.50
CA HIS A 34 0.76 -4.45 -2.91
C HIS A 34 0.93 -4.16 -4.40
N LEU A 35 -0.10 -4.45 -5.19
CA LEU A 35 -0.05 -4.32 -6.64
C LEU A 35 -1.00 -3.22 -7.11
N VAL A 36 -0.56 -2.48 -8.12
CA VAL A 36 -1.38 -1.50 -8.84
C VAL A 36 -1.39 -1.87 -10.31
N THR A 37 -2.59 -1.96 -10.88
CA THR A 37 -2.78 -2.21 -12.31
C THR A 37 -3.15 -0.92 -13.01
N VAL A 38 -2.37 -0.57 -14.03
CA VAL A 38 -2.60 0.56 -14.91
C VAL A 38 -2.96 0.02 -16.28
N VAL A 39 -4.10 0.46 -16.81
CA VAL A 39 -4.57 0.07 -18.15
C VAL A 39 -4.58 1.29 -19.04
N THR A 40 -4.08 1.16 -20.26
CA THR A 40 -4.08 2.23 -21.27
C THR A 40 -5.11 1.98 -22.36
N ARG A 41 -5.54 3.07 -23.01
CA ARG A 41 -6.24 3.03 -24.29
C ARG A 41 -5.78 4.16 -25.20
N GLY A 42 -5.84 3.95 -26.50
CA GLY A 42 -5.68 5.04 -27.46
C GLY A 42 -6.76 6.11 -27.29
N LEU A 43 -6.36 7.37 -27.43
CA LEU A 43 -7.27 8.51 -27.49
C LEU A 43 -7.88 8.66 -28.88
N ILE A 44 -9.13 9.09 -28.93
CA ILE A 44 -9.83 9.49 -30.15
C ILE A 44 -10.20 10.97 -30.07
N ASP A 45 -10.49 11.61 -31.21
CA ASP A 45 -10.79 13.06 -31.28
C ASP A 45 -11.93 13.51 -30.34
N ALA A 46 -12.85 12.60 -30.00
CA ALA A 46 -13.97 12.87 -29.10
C ALA A 46 -13.59 12.88 -27.60
N ASP A 47 -12.38 12.46 -27.22
CA ASP A 47 -11.96 12.31 -25.83
C ASP A 47 -11.59 13.62 -25.13
N GLY A 48 -11.58 14.75 -25.87
CA GLY A 48 -11.26 16.08 -25.33
C GLY A 48 -9.89 16.15 -24.67
N ALA A 49 -8.94 15.35 -25.17
CA ALA A 49 -7.64 15.17 -24.58
C ALA A 49 -6.75 16.42 -24.68
N GLU A 50 -5.73 16.47 -23.83
CA GLU A 50 -4.70 17.49 -23.90
C GLU A 50 -3.95 17.45 -25.25
N ALA A 51 -3.50 18.62 -25.72
CA ALA A 51 -2.83 18.73 -27.01
C ALA A 51 -1.53 17.91 -27.02
N GLY A 52 -1.44 16.93 -27.92
CA GLY A 52 -0.27 16.04 -28.04
C GLY A 52 -0.38 14.72 -27.29
N ALA A 53 -1.44 14.52 -26.49
CA ALA A 53 -1.69 13.23 -25.86
C ALA A 53 -2.13 12.17 -26.89
N THR A 54 -1.62 10.95 -26.75
CA THR A 54 -1.92 9.82 -27.66
C THR A 54 -2.63 8.66 -26.96
N LEU A 55 -2.48 8.56 -25.63
CA LEU A 55 -3.12 7.53 -24.83
C LEU A 55 -3.65 8.10 -23.51
N ARG A 56 -4.70 7.46 -23.00
CA ARG A 56 -5.25 7.68 -21.66
C ARG A 56 -4.99 6.47 -20.80
N GLU A 57 -4.50 6.70 -19.60
CA GLU A 57 -4.40 5.68 -18.57
C GLU A 57 -5.64 5.68 -17.67
N ARG A 58 -5.85 4.54 -17.03
CA ARG A 58 -6.76 4.42 -15.90
C ARG A 58 -6.21 3.43 -14.88
N TYR A 59 -6.26 3.80 -13.61
CA TYR A 59 -5.85 2.94 -12.51
C TYR A 59 -6.59 3.29 -11.22
N TRP A 60 -6.58 2.37 -10.26
CA TRP A 60 -7.06 2.64 -8.91
C TRP A 60 -5.93 3.28 -8.11
N ASN A 61 -6.09 4.55 -7.73
CA ASN A 61 -5.13 5.26 -6.92
C ASN A 61 -5.24 4.79 -5.45
N PRO A 62 -4.20 4.13 -4.90
CA PRO A 62 -4.26 3.57 -3.55
C PRO A 62 -4.26 4.65 -2.45
N HIS A 63 -3.66 5.81 -2.72
CA HIS A 63 -3.55 6.92 -1.78
C HIS A 63 -4.90 7.62 -1.59
N ASP A 64 -5.55 7.94 -2.71
CA ASP A 64 -6.85 8.61 -2.72
C ASP A 64 -8.03 7.65 -2.58
N GLN A 65 -7.80 6.34 -2.71
CA GLN A 65 -8.84 5.31 -2.74
C GLN A 65 -9.94 5.62 -3.76
N ARG A 66 -9.54 5.98 -4.99
CA ARG A 66 -10.45 6.27 -6.10
C ARG A 66 -9.84 5.89 -7.44
N TRP A 67 -10.68 5.79 -8.46
CA TRP A 67 -10.21 5.70 -9.84
C TRP A 67 -9.61 7.03 -10.28
N SER A 68 -8.43 6.96 -10.90
CA SER A 68 -7.77 8.07 -11.56
C SER A 68 -7.61 7.77 -13.05
N GLU A 69 -7.67 8.84 -13.84
CA GLU A 69 -7.39 8.84 -15.27
C GLU A 69 -6.45 10.00 -15.58
N ALA A 70 -5.52 9.80 -16.51
CA ALA A 70 -4.58 10.82 -16.96
C ALA A 70 -4.19 10.57 -18.42
N ASP A 71 -3.84 11.65 -19.12
CA ASP A 71 -3.46 11.63 -20.52
C ASP A 71 -1.94 11.71 -20.67
N PHE A 72 -1.40 10.95 -21.61
CA PHE A 72 0.03 10.90 -21.90
C PHE A 72 0.31 10.94 -23.39
N ASP A 73 1.44 11.54 -23.75
CA ASP A 73 1.93 11.56 -25.13
C ASP A 73 2.53 10.22 -25.57
N SER A 74 2.93 9.37 -24.62
CA SER A 74 3.66 8.13 -24.87
C SER A 74 3.59 7.17 -23.68
N LEU A 75 3.84 5.89 -23.94
CA LEU A 75 3.91 4.87 -22.90
C LEU A 75 5.16 5.03 -22.02
N GLU A 76 6.22 5.62 -22.57
CA GLU A 76 7.45 5.92 -21.83
C GLU A 76 7.20 7.00 -20.77
N ALA A 77 6.54 8.10 -21.14
CA ALA A 77 6.18 9.16 -20.20
C ALA A 77 5.31 8.63 -19.05
N LEU A 78 4.34 7.76 -19.36
CA LEU A 78 3.51 7.09 -18.36
C LEU A 78 4.36 6.24 -17.40
N ARG A 79 5.31 5.44 -17.92
CA ARG A 79 6.17 4.60 -17.07
C ARG A 79 7.05 5.46 -16.17
N SER A 80 7.71 6.48 -16.71
CA SER A 80 8.54 7.40 -15.93
C SER A 80 7.73 8.06 -14.82
N ARG A 81 6.49 8.49 -15.09
CA ARG A 81 5.59 9.05 -14.07
C ARG A 81 5.38 8.11 -12.88
N HIS A 82 5.09 6.83 -13.10
CA HIS A 82 4.83 5.88 -12.00
C HIS A 82 6.10 5.39 -11.32
N ILE A 83 7.20 5.22 -12.05
CA ILE A 83 8.46 4.70 -11.50
C ILE A 83 9.23 5.80 -10.76
N GLU A 84 9.43 6.95 -11.40
CA GLU A 84 10.31 8.00 -10.88
C GLU A 84 9.60 8.87 -9.86
N GLU A 85 8.36 9.29 -10.15
CA GLU A 85 7.59 10.14 -9.24
C GLU A 85 6.75 9.32 -8.26
N GLY A 86 6.16 8.21 -8.72
CA GLY A 86 5.38 7.31 -7.88
C GLY A 86 6.23 6.34 -7.05
N GLY A 87 7.50 6.14 -7.40
CA GLY A 87 8.39 5.20 -6.72
C GLY A 87 7.97 3.73 -6.88
N TRP A 88 7.12 3.41 -7.85
CA TRP A 88 6.62 2.05 -8.05
C TRP A 88 7.58 1.21 -8.91
N GLU A 89 7.60 -0.09 -8.66
CA GLU A 89 8.42 -1.05 -9.40
C GLU A 89 7.56 -1.76 -10.46
N LEU A 90 7.90 -1.65 -11.74
CA LEU A 90 7.19 -2.38 -12.80
C LEU A 90 7.51 -3.89 -12.71
N LEU A 91 6.49 -4.72 -12.51
CA LEU A 91 6.65 -6.18 -12.45
C LEU A 91 6.31 -6.87 -13.76
N GLN A 92 5.24 -6.41 -14.42
CA GLN A 92 4.73 -7.03 -15.63
C GLN A 92 4.15 -5.99 -16.55
N GLU A 93 4.32 -6.24 -17.84
CA GLU A 93 3.74 -5.47 -18.93
C GLU A 93 3.19 -6.45 -19.95
N GLN A 94 1.95 -6.23 -20.38
CA GLN A 94 1.32 -7.03 -21.42
C GLN A 94 0.48 -6.16 -22.36
N THR A 95 0.57 -6.46 -23.65
CA THR A 95 -0.29 -5.85 -24.66
C THR A 95 -1.70 -6.45 -24.57
N LEU A 96 -2.71 -5.62 -24.76
CA LEU A 96 -4.11 -6.02 -24.82
C LEU A 96 -4.62 -6.03 -26.27
N ASP A 97 -5.79 -6.61 -26.49
CA ASP A 97 -6.41 -6.74 -27.83
C ASP A 97 -7.04 -5.44 -28.35
N ALA A 98 -6.35 -4.30 -28.21
CA ALA A 98 -6.77 -3.02 -28.76
C ALA A 98 -5.57 -2.09 -29.07
N PRO A 99 -5.70 -1.12 -30.00
CA PRO A 99 -4.64 -0.18 -30.31
C PRO A 99 -4.18 0.61 -29.08
N LEU A 100 -2.87 0.65 -28.86
CA LEU A 100 -2.22 1.34 -27.73
C LEU A 100 -2.69 0.85 -26.34
N ALA A 101 -3.37 -0.30 -26.28
CA ALA A 101 -3.86 -0.86 -25.03
C ALA A 101 -2.81 -1.79 -24.43
N VAL A 102 -2.34 -1.43 -23.25
CA VAL A 102 -1.33 -2.13 -22.48
C VAL A 102 -1.82 -2.19 -21.04
N GLU A 103 -1.59 -3.31 -20.38
CA GLU A 103 -1.72 -3.45 -18.93
C GLU A 103 -0.32 -3.48 -18.32
N LEU A 104 -0.11 -2.61 -17.34
CA LEU A 104 1.10 -2.53 -16.52
C LEU A 104 0.75 -2.91 -15.10
N ILE A 105 1.49 -3.85 -14.52
CA ILE A 105 1.35 -4.27 -13.13
C ILE A 105 2.58 -3.78 -12.38
N PHE A 106 2.33 -2.86 -11.46
CA PHE A 106 3.34 -2.30 -10.60
C PHE A 106 3.25 -2.91 -9.21
N LYS A 107 4.40 -3.05 -8.56
CA LYS A 107 4.52 -3.25 -7.13
C LYS A 107 4.69 -1.89 -6.47
N ALA A 108 3.70 -1.55 -5.65
CA ALA A 108 3.68 -0.34 -4.87
C ALA A 108 4.11 -0.63 -3.41
N HIS A 109 4.59 0.41 -2.74
CA HIS A 109 4.99 0.34 -1.35
C HIS A 109 3.77 0.48 -0.44
N ARG A 110 3.88 -0.01 0.80
CA ARG A 110 2.78 0.06 1.76
C ARG A 110 2.35 1.50 2.07
N VAL A 111 3.28 2.45 1.98
CA VAL A 111 3.03 3.89 2.21
C VAL A 111 2.06 4.47 1.18
N ASP A 112 2.04 3.93 -0.04
CA ASP A 112 1.13 4.38 -1.10
C ASP A 112 -0.34 4.07 -0.80
N PHE A 113 -0.59 3.12 0.12
CA PHE A 113 -1.93 2.72 0.56
C PHE A 113 -2.33 3.39 1.88
N THR A 114 -1.44 4.17 2.48
CA THR A 114 -1.75 4.91 3.70
C THR A 114 -2.16 6.32 3.35
N ARG A 115 -3.35 6.71 3.81
CA ARG A 115 -3.78 8.10 3.74
C ARG A 115 -2.82 8.94 4.62
N PRO A 116 -2.30 10.07 4.12
CA PRO A 116 -1.37 10.89 4.88
C PRO A 116 -2.08 11.43 6.11
N SER A 117 -1.37 11.48 7.24
CA SER A 117 -1.95 12.04 8.46
C SER A 117 -2.21 13.53 8.27
N ARG A 118 -3.10 14.11 9.09
CA ARG A 118 -3.32 15.55 9.08
C ARG A 118 -2.01 16.31 9.31
N GLU A 119 -1.15 15.87 10.23
CA GLU A 119 0.14 16.55 10.44
C GLU A 119 1.05 16.48 9.22
N GLN A 120 0.98 15.38 8.45
CA GLN A 120 1.78 15.19 7.25
C GLN A 120 1.31 16.11 6.12
N ILE A 121 -0.01 16.20 5.90
CA ILE A 121 -0.62 17.14 4.96
C ILE A 121 -0.23 18.58 5.31
N LEU A 122 -0.33 18.96 6.59
CA LEU A 122 0.02 20.30 7.05
C LEU A 122 1.49 20.62 6.80
N ARG A 123 2.38 19.67 7.08
CA ARG A 123 3.81 19.83 6.82
C ARG A 123 4.11 20.03 5.33
N ASP A 124 3.43 19.29 4.46
CA ASP A 124 3.63 19.35 3.00
C ASP A 124 3.17 20.70 2.41
N ILE A 125 2.13 21.32 2.97
CA ILE A 125 1.67 22.67 2.59
C ILE A 125 2.38 23.79 3.36
N GLY A 126 3.38 23.47 4.18
CA GLY A 126 4.15 24.44 4.96
C GLY A 126 3.37 25.09 6.11
N MET A 127 2.30 24.45 6.59
CA MET A 127 1.46 24.92 7.69
C MET A 127 1.64 24.07 8.96
N THR A 128 1.35 24.69 10.08
CA THR A 128 1.26 24.03 11.39
C THR A 128 -0.21 23.88 11.80
N PRO A 129 -0.51 23.00 12.78
CA PRO A 129 -1.85 22.93 13.36
C PRO A 129 -2.34 24.26 13.95
N ASP A 130 -1.41 25.10 14.43
CA ASP A 130 -1.71 26.42 14.98
C ASP A 130 -2.13 27.39 13.85
N ASP A 131 -1.43 27.40 12.72
CA ASP A 131 -1.80 28.21 11.54
C ASP A 131 -3.22 27.90 11.05
N VAL A 132 -3.61 26.61 11.09
CA VAL A 132 -4.97 26.19 10.74
C VAL A 132 -6.00 26.71 11.75
N SER A 133 -5.65 26.70 13.03
CA SER A 133 -6.54 27.17 14.10
C SER A 133 -6.76 28.68 14.01
N ASP A 134 -5.70 29.43 13.69
CA ASP A 134 -5.76 30.88 13.47
C ASP A 134 -6.60 31.24 12.24
N LEU A 135 -6.44 30.50 11.13
CA LEU A 135 -7.25 30.66 9.92
C LEU A 135 -8.74 30.40 10.17
N LEU A 136 -9.08 29.32 10.88
CA LEU A 136 -10.47 28.99 11.24
C LEU A 136 -11.08 30.08 12.13
N GLY A 137 -10.33 30.53 13.14
CA GLY A 137 -10.77 31.62 14.01
C GLY A 137 -10.89 32.98 13.31
N GLN A 138 -10.22 33.20 12.18
CA GLN A 138 -10.41 34.39 11.34
C GLN A 138 -11.69 34.27 10.50
N VAL A 139 -11.95 33.12 9.88
CA VAL A 139 -13.17 32.86 9.09
C VAL A 139 -14.43 32.99 9.94
N ASP A 140 -14.41 32.50 11.18
CA ASP A 140 -15.55 32.62 12.09
C ASP A 140 -15.85 34.09 12.44
N ARG A 141 -14.80 34.89 12.72
CA ARG A 141 -14.93 36.33 12.98
C ARG A 141 -15.41 37.13 11.77
N GLU A 142 -15.02 36.72 10.56
CA GLU A 142 -15.48 37.34 9.31
C GLU A 142 -16.95 36.99 9.01
N GLN A 143 -17.42 35.80 9.39
CA GLN A 143 -18.83 35.40 9.23
C GLN A 143 -19.77 35.95 10.31
N GLU A 144 -19.28 36.21 11.52
CA GLU A 144 -20.05 36.86 12.59
C GLU A 144 -20.14 38.40 12.42
N GLY A 145 -19.28 38.98 11.58
CA GLY A 145 -19.23 40.41 11.28
C GLY A 145 -19.97 40.84 10.00
N ALA A 146 -20.61 39.92 9.29
CA ALA A 146 -21.39 40.13 8.07
C ALA A 146 -22.90 39.98 8.30
#